data_AF-A0A5C7V9Z8-F1
#
_entry.id   AF-A0A5C7V9Z8-F1
#
_cell.length_a   1.000
_cell.length_b   1.000
_cell.length_c   1.000
_cell.angle_alpha   90.00
_cell.angle_beta   90.00
_cell.angle_gamma   90.00
#
_symmetry.space_group_name_H-M   'P 1'
#
loop_
_entity.id
_entity.type
_entity.pdbx_description
1 polymer ?
#
loop_
_entity_poly.entity_id
_entity_poly.type
_entity_poly.pdbx_seq_one_letter_code
_entity_poly.pdbx_strand_id
1 'polypeptide(L)'
;MVAYNPEEQEKIEGLKAWWSTHGSSVIIILSTMIAVMAGMQAWKYYHKQQALQAADLFAVLQQQIDKGGSSEKINDALHLLTTGYPESGYASRAALIAAQANKNLGNLPEAKAKLQWILDHAKELEIKDIARLRLAGVLLDEKKFDDALKLLDSQHGESF
;
A
#
# COMPACT_ATOMS: atom_id res chain seq x y z
N MET A 1 37.44 56.20 20.00
CA MET A 1 36.93 55.95 18.63
C MET A 1 37.29 54.52 18.28
N VAL A 2 36.31 53.63 18.11
CA VAL A 2 36.60 52.24 17.73
C VAL A 2 37.00 52.25 16.25
N ALA A 3 38.29 52.11 15.97
CA ALA A 3 38.79 51.93 14.60
C ALA A 3 38.42 50.50 14.18
N TYR A 4 37.33 50.38 13.43
CA TYR A 4 36.94 49.14 12.77
C TYR A 4 38.03 48.79 11.74
N ASN A 5 38.54 47.57 11.77
CA ASN A 5 39.73 47.15 11.03
C ASN A 5 39.42 47.12 9.51
N PRO A 6 40.22 47.75 8.62
CA PRO A 6 39.92 47.80 7.17
C PRO A 6 39.82 46.40 6.51
N GLU A 7 40.55 45.40 7.02
CA GLU A 7 40.39 44.01 6.55
C GLU A 7 39.03 43.39 6.89
N GLU A 8 38.39 43.84 7.97
CA GLU A 8 37.03 43.41 8.32
C GLU A 8 36.00 44.04 7.38
N GLN A 9 36.22 45.27 6.91
CA GLN A 9 35.36 45.93 5.92
C GLN A 9 35.41 45.22 4.57
N GLU A 10 36.60 44.87 4.06
CA GLU A 10 36.72 44.16 2.78
C GLU A 10 36.02 42.79 2.80
N LYS A 11 36.09 42.06 3.92
CA LYS A 11 35.38 40.78 4.09
C LYS A 11 33.87 40.96 4.13
N ILE A 12 33.39 41.98 4.82
CA ILE A 12 31.95 42.28 4.92
C ILE A 12 31.41 42.75 3.56
N GLU A 13 32.15 43.58 2.83
CA GLU A 13 31.78 44.05 1.51
C GLU A 13 31.75 42.91 0.48
N GLY A 14 32.73 42.00 0.52
CA GLY A 14 32.74 40.79 -0.31
C GLY A 14 31.53 39.88 -0.04
N LEU A 15 31.18 39.66 1.23
CA LEU A 15 30.00 38.88 1.62
C LEU A 15 28.69 39.56 1.16
N LYS A 16 28.62 40.89 1.30
CA LYS A 16 27.45 41.68 0.88
C LYS A 16 27.25 41.66 -0.63
N ALA A 17 28.34 41.76 -1.41
CA ALA A 17 28.31 41.65 -2.86
C ALA A 17 27.88 40.25 -3.32
N TRP A 18 28.42 39.20 -2.69
CA TRP A 18 28.00 37.82 -2.96
C TRP A 18 26.52 37.60 -2.64
N TRP A 19 26.05 38.06 -1.47
CA TRP A 19 24.64 37.96 -1.09
C TRP A 19 23.71 38.77 -2.01
N SER A 20 24.11 39.97 -2.42
CA SER A 20 23.36 40.76 -3.39
C SER A 20 23.22 40.05 -4.75
N THR A 21 24.22 39.23 -5.11
CA THR A 21 24.26 38.52 -6.40
C THR A 21 23.55 37.17 -6.34
N HIS A 22 23.71 36.42 -5.24
CA HIS A 22 23.26 35.02 -5.13
C HIS A 22 22.17 34.79 -4.08
N GLY A 23 21.87 35.75 -3.21
CA GLY A 23 20.92 35.60 -2.11
C GLY A 23 19.53 35.20 -2.58
N SER A 24 19.05 35.73 -3.72
CA SER A 24 17.77 35.33 -4.30
C SER A 24 17.76 33.86 -4.73
N SER A 25 18.81 33.40 -5.42
CA SER A 25 18.95 31.99 -5.83
C SER A 25 19.03 31.06 -4.63
N VAL A 26 19.78 31.44 -3.59
CA VAL A 26 19.88 30.66 -2.34
C VAL A 26 18.52 30.52 -1.66
N ILE A 27 17.76 31.61 -1.56
CA ILE A 27 16.41 31.60 -1.00
C ILE A 27 15.49 30.70 -1.82
N ILE A 28 15.49 30.82 -3.15
CA ILE A 28 14.66 29.99 -4.03
C ILE A 28 14.98 28.51 -3.84
N ILE A 29 16.26 28.13 -3.88
CA ILE A 29 16.69 26.73 -3.70
C ILE A 29 16.26 26.20 -2.34
N LEU A 30 16.46 26.99 -1.28
CA LEU A 30 16.08 26.60 0.08
C LEU A 30 14.57 26.43 0.21
N SER A 31 13.78 27.38 -0.31
CA SER A 31 12.32 27.31 -0.31
C SER A 31 11.81 26.11 -1.10
N THR A 32 12.38 25.82 -2.28
CA THR A 32 12.04 24.64 -3.07
C THR A 32 12.35 23.35 -2.30
N MET A 33 13.51 23.27 -1.65
CA MET A 33 13.89 22.10 -0.86
C MET A 33 12.90 21.86 0.29
N ILE A 34 12.50 22.90 1.01
CA ILE A 34 11.50 22.82 2.09
C ILE A 34 10.14 22.40 1.53
N ALA A 35 9.72 22.96 0.39
CA ALA A 35 8.44 22.60 -0.23
C ALA A 35 8.39 21.12 -0.64
N VAL A 36 9.47 20.59 -1.21
CA VAL A 36 9.59 19.17 -1.57
C VAL A 36 9.54 18.28 -0.33
N MET A 37 10.28 18.63 0.74
CA MET A 37 10.24 17.88 1.99
C MET A 37 8.84 17.90 2.63
N ALA A 38 8.19 19.06 2.68
CA ALA A 38 6.84 19.19 3.20
C ALA A 38 5.82 18.37 2.38
N GLY A 39 5.93 18.38 1.05
CA GLY A 39 5.10 17.57 0.16
C GLY A 39 5.28 16.07 0.41
N MET A 40 6.52 15.58 0.52
CA MET A 40 6.78 14.18 0.85
C MET A 40 6.25 13.80 2.24
N GLN A 41 6.41 14.67 3.23
CA GLN A 41 5.92 14.43 4.59
C GLN A 41 4.40 14.36 4.64
N ALA A 42 3.71 15.28 3.95
CA ALA A 42 2.26 15.30 3.84
C ALA A 42 1.74 14.04 3.14
N TRP A 43 2.37 13.65 2.03
CA TRP A 43 2.02 12.42 1.30
C TRP A 43 2.18 11.17 2.19
N LYS A 44 3.31 11.05 2.91
CA LYS A 44 3.55 9.96 3.85
C LYS A 44 2.54 9.92 4.99
N TYR A 45 2.18 11.08 5.54
CA TYR A 45 1.17 11.18 6.59
C TYR A 45 -0.20 10.69 6.10
N TYR A 46 -0.61 11.13 4.91
CA TYR A 46 -1.86 10.69 4.28
C TYR A 46 -1.90 9.17 4.07
N HIS A 47 -0.82 8.59 3.52
CA HIS A 47 -0.71 7.13 3.33
C HIS A 47 -0.73 6.37 4.65
N LYS A 48 -0.06 6.88 5.68
CA LYS A 48 -0.08 6.28 7.02
C LYS A 48 -1.48 6.29 7.61
N GLN A 49 -2.22 7.37 7.45
CA GLN A 49 -3.58 7.48 7.97
C GLN A 49 -4.55 6.54 7.24
N GLN A 50 -4.43 6.41 5.92
CA GLN A 50 -5.17 5.39 5.17
C GLN A 50 -4.83 3.97 5.63
N ALA A 51 -3.55 3.66 5.84
CA ALA A 51 -3.12 2.35 6.31
C ALA A 51 -3.67 2.02 7.71
N LEU A 52 -3.76 3.00 8.62
CA LEU A 52 -4.36 2.82 9.94
C LEU A 52 -5.86 2.52 9.85
N GLN A 53 -6.60 3.27 9.03
CA GLN A 53 -8.03 3.02 8.83
C GLN A 53 -8.29 1.66 8.19
N ALA A 54 -7.46 1.26 7.23
CA ALA A 54 -7.50 -0.07 6.64
C ALA A 54 -7.20 -1.17 7.67
N ALA A 55 -6.24 -0.93 8.59
CA ALA A 55 -5.94 -1.87 9.66
C ALA A 55 -7.10 -2.06 10.65
N ASP A 56 -7.82 -0.98 11.00
CA ASP A 56 -9.01 -1.07 11.86
C ASP A 56 -10.12 -1.91 11.20
N LEU A 57 -10.40 -1.67 9.92
CA LEU A 57 -11.36 -2.48 9.14
C LEU A 57 -10.91 -3.94 9.01
N PHE A 58 -9.62 -4.17 8.82
CA PHE A 58 -9.05 -5.51 8.81
C PHE A 58 -9.26 -6.24 10.15
N ALA A 59 -9.07 -5.55 11.28
CA ALA A 59 -9.33 -6.11 12.60
C ALA A 59 -10.81 -6.46 12.80
N VAL A 60 -11.73 -5.64 12.29
CA VAL A 60 -13.17 -5.94 12.29
C VAL A 60 -13.49 -7.20 11.49
N LEU A 61 -12.93 -7.33 10.28
CA LEU A 61 -13.08 -8.53 9.45
C LEU A 61 -12.59 -9.79 10.19
N GLN A 62 -11.40 -9.71 10.78
CA GLN A 62 -10.83 -10.82 11.54
C GLN A 62 -11.72 -11.20 12.73
N GLN A 63 -12.23 -10.21 13.45
CA GLN A 63 -13.18 -10.43 14.55
C GLN A 63 -14.48 -11.10 14.08
N GLN A 64 -15.01 -10.75 12.90
CA GLN A 64 -16.18 -11.44 12.34
C GLN A 64 -15.87 -12.91 12.06
N ILE A 65 -14.70 -13.21 11.49
CA ILE A 65 -14.27 -14.58 11.22
C ILE A 65 -14.10 -15.37 12.52
N ASP A 66 -13.40 -14.81 13.52
CA ASP A 66 -13.12 -15.47 14.80
C ASP A 66 -14.40 -15.76 15.60
N LYS A 67 -15.43 -14.91 15.45
CA LYS A 67 -16.76 -15.12 16.05
C LYS A 67 -17.65 -16.10 15.28
N GLY A 68 -17.15 -16.72 14.21
CA GLY A 68 -17.94 -17.61 13.37
C GLY A 68 -19.03 -16.88 12.57
N GLY A 69 -18.73 -15.65 12.13
CA GLY A 69 -19.64 -14.84 11.31
C GLY A 69 -20.04 -15.56 10.02
N SER A 70 -21.24 -15.25 9.52
CA SER A 70 -21.70 -15.76 8.23
C SER A 70 -20.84 -15.23 7.09
N SER A 71 -20.82 -15.96 5.98
CA SER A 71 -20.15 -15.57 4.74
C SER A 71 -20.54 -14.16 4.28
N GLU A 72 -21.82 -13.81 4.41
CA GLU A 72 -22.34 -12.46 4.11
C GLU A 72 -21.64 -11.37 4.93
N LYS A 73 -21.58 -11.52 6.27
CA LYS A 73 -20.92 -10.53 7.15
C LYS A 73 -19.43 -10.40 6.87
N ILE A 74 -18.76 -11.51 6.55
CA ILE A 74 -17.34 -11.51 6.17
C ILE A 74 -17.16 -10.75 4.85
N ASN A 75 -18.04 -10.98 3.88
CA ASN A 75 -17.99 -10.34 2.58
C ASN A 75 -18.33 -8.84 2.66
N ASP A 76 -19.25 -8.43 3.51
CA ASP A 76 -19.57 -7.02 3.76
C ASP A 76 -18.37 -6.28 4.38
N ALA A 77 -17.76 -6.86 5.41
CA ALA A 77 -16.57 -6.30 6.04
C ALA A 77 -15.40 -6.21 5.05
N LEU A 78 -15.22 -7.25 4.21
CA LEU A 78 -14.22 -7.22 3.15
C LEU A 78 -14.52 -6.11 2.13
N HIS A 79 -15.77 -5.96 1.70
CA HIS A 79 -16.17 -4.99 0.70
C HIS A 79 -15.84 -3.56 1.15
N LEU A 80 -16.08 -3.22 2.41
CA LEU A 80 -15.70 -1.92 2.96
C LEU A 80 -14.19 -1.66 2.85
N LEU A 81 -13.38 -2.69 3.06
CA LEU A 81 -11.92 -2.58 2.97
C LEU A 81 -11.43 -2.52 1.52
N THR A 82 -11.95 -3.37 0.63
CA THR A 82 -11.50 -3.43 -0.77
C THR A 82 -11.99 -2.23 -1.60
N THR A 83 -13.10 -1.61 -1.23
CA THR A 83 -13.58 -0.38 -1.88
C THR A 83 -12.99 0.89 -1.29
N GLY A 84 -12.82 0.95 0.03
CA GLY A 84 -12.26 2.12 0.71
C GLY A 84 -10.74 2.22 0.57
N TYR A 85 -10.03 1.08 0.59
CA TYR A 85 -8.57 1.02 0.62
C TYR A 85 -7.99 -0.06 -0.32
N PRO A 86 -8.39 -0.11 -1.60
CA PRO A 86 -7.93 -1.13 -2.56
C PRO A 86 -6.41 -1.19 -2.69
N GLU A 87 -5.77 -0.03 -2.62
CA GLU A 87 -4.32 0.15 -2.78
C GLU A 87 -3.52 -0.27 -1.54
N SER A 88 -4.19 -0.56 -0.43
CA SER A 88 -3.54 -1.00 0.80
C SER A 88 -3.16 -2.48 0.72
N GLY A 89 -1.99 -2.84 1.26
CA GLY A 89 -1.61 -4.26 1.43
C GLY A 89 -2.60 -5.04 2.32
N TYR A 90 -3.37 -4.33 3.15
CA TYR A 90 -4.43 -4.91 3.97
C TYR A 90 -5.60 -5.45 3.13
N ALA A 91 -5.99 -4.77 2.05
CA ALA A 91 -7.11 -5.23 1.21
C ALA A 91 -6.83 -6.61 0.58
N SER A 92 -5.62 -6.82 0.06
CA SER A 92 -5.23 -8.11 -0.54
C SER A 92 -5.13 -9.22 0.51
N ARG A 93 -4.59 -8.92 1.69
CA ARG A 93 -4.51 -9.88 2.82
C ARG A 93 -5.89 -10.22 3.38
N ALA A 94 -6.78 -9.23 3.48
CA ALA A 94 -8.16 -9.42 3.88
C ALA A 94 -8.91 -10.33 2.90
N ALA A 95 -8.73 -10.12 1.60
CA ALA A 95 -9.34 -10.97 0.59
C ALA A 95 -8.85 -12.42 0.72
N LEU A 96 -7.58 -12.66 1.08
CA LEU A 96 -7.04 -14.00 1.30
C LEU A 96 -7.68 -14.70 2.50
N ILE A 97 -7.84 -14.00 3.62
CA ILE A 97 -8.47 -14.58 4.82
C ILE A 97 -9.97 -14.78 4.62
N ALA A 98 -10.63 -13.85 3.94
CA ALA A 98 -12.05 -13.96 3.59
C ALA A 98 -12.28 -15.12 2.61
N ALA A 99 -11.40 -15.33 1.64
CA ALA A 99 -11.47 -16.49 0.75
C ALA A 99 -11.40 -17.81 1.53
N GLN A 100 -10.47 -17.90 2.48
CA GLN A 100 -10.33 -19.08 3.33
C GLN A 100 -11.58 -19.29 4.21
N ALA A 101 -12.09 -18.23 4.82
CA ALA A 101 -13.29 -18.32 5.65
C ALA A 101 -14.52 -18.76 4.83
N ASN A 102 -14.70 -18.20 3.63
CA ASN A 102 -15.75 -18.63 2.70
C ASN A 102 -15.60 -20.09 2.30
N LYS A 103 -14.38 -20.56 2.02
CA LYS A 103 -14.12 -21.99 1.75
C LYS A 103 -14.52 -22.86 2.94
N ASN A 104 -14.14 -22.48 4.16
CA ASN A 104 -14.48 -23.22 5.39
C ASN A 104 -15.99 -23.26 5.65
N LEU A 105 -16.71 -22.22 5.25
CA LEU A 105 -18.18 -22.14 5.32
C LEU A 105 -18.89 -22.88 4.17
N GLY A 106 -18.15 -23.50 3.24
CA GLY A 106 -18.70 -24.21 2.09
C GLY A 106 -19.05 -23.31 0.88
N ASN A 107 -18.81 -22.00 0.97
CA ASN A 107 -19.10 -21.05 -0.10
C ASN A 107 -17.92 -20.94 -1.07
N LEU A 108 -17.68 -22.01 -1.83
CA LEU A 108 -16.65 -22.06 -2.86
C LEU A 108 -16.78 -20.94 -3.92
N PRO A 109 -17.99 -20.54 -4.38
CA PRO A 109 -18.13 -19.43 -5.33
C PRO A 109 -17.56 -18.11 -4.80
N GLU A 110 -17.84 -17.77 -3.54
CA GLU A 110 -17.29 -16.57 -2.90
C GLU A 110 -15.79 -16.66 -2.69
N ALA A 111 -15.29 -17.83 -2.24
CA ALA A 111 -13.86 -18.06 -2.10
C ALA A 111 -13.13 -17.83 -3.43
N LYS A 112 -13.65 -18.38 -4.53
CA LYS A 112 -13.13 -18.18 -5.88
C LYS A 112 -13.17 -16.72 -6.30
N ALA A 113 -14.28 -16.02 -6.08
CA ALA A 113 -14.41 -14.62 -6.43
C ALA A 113 -13.37 -13.74 -5.71
N LYS A 114 -13.13 -13.99 -4.41
CA LYS A 114 -12.13 -13.23 -3.64
C LYS A 114 -10.70 -13.54 -4.10
N LEU A 115 -10.40 -14.79 -4.43
CA LEU A 115 -9.09 -15.17 -4.97
C LEU A 115 -8.83 -14.57 -6.35
N GLN A 116 -9.85 -14.54 -7.22
CA GLN A 116 -9.76 -13.88 -8.51
C GLN A 116 -9.52 -12.37 -8.35
N TRP A 117 -10.25 -11.73 -7.44
CA TRP A 117 -10.06 -10.30 -7.15
C TRP A 117 -8.62 -9.98 -6.77
N ILE A 118 -7.94 -10.86 -6.01
CA ILE A 118 -6.53 -10.70 -5.65
C ILE A 118 -5.64 -10.75 -6.90
N LEU A 119 -5.85 -11.70 -7.80
CA LEU A 119 -5.07 -11.79 -9.05
C LEU A 119 -5.19 -10.52 -9.88
N ASP A 120 -6.38 -9.92 -9.88
CA ASP A 120 -6.70 -8.73 -10.66
C ASP A 120 -6.18 -7.44 -10.01
N HIS A 121 -6.22 -7.32 -8.68
CA HIS A 121 -6.00 -6.04 -7.97
C HIS A 121 -4.75 -5.98 -7.09
N ALA A 122 -4.21 -7.11 -6.63
CA ALA A 122 -3.05 -7.07 -5.74
C ALA A 122 -1.80 -6.52 -6.47
N LYS A 123 -0.95 -5.82 -5.73
CA LYS A 123 0.34 -5.32 -6.24
C LYS A 123 1.51 -6.24 -5.92
N GLU A 124 1.42 -6.95 -4.80
CA GLU A 124 2.42 -7.91 -4.32
C GLU A 124 2.31 -9.21 -5.14
N LEU A 125 3.38 -9.56 -5.88
CA LEU A 125 3.40 -10.78 -6.71
C LEU A 125 3.23 -12.04 -5.85
N GLU A 126 3.85 -12.06 -4.67
CA GLU A 126 3.79 -13.17 -3.73
C GLU A 126 2.35 -13.44 -3.26
N ILE A 127 1.55 -12.39 -3.11
CA ILE A 127 0.13 -12.50 -2.74
C ILE A 127 -0.68 -13.06 -3.91
N LYS A 128 -0.34 -12.68 -5.15
CA LYS A 128 -0.95 -13.27 -6.35
C LYS A 128 -0.60 -14.75 -6.49
N ASP A 129 0.65 -15.13 -6.24
CA ASP A 129 1.10 -16.52 -6.31
C ASP A 129 0.36 -17.41 -5.29
N ILE A 130 0.18 -16.92 -4.06
CA ILE A 130 -0.63 -17.60 -3.04
C ILE A 130 -2.10 -17.71 -3.49
N ALA A 131 -2.68 -16.63 -4.03
CA ALA A 131 -4.06 -16.64 -4.48
C ALA A 131 -4.28 -17.62 -5.65
N ARG A 132 -3.32 -17.67 -6.59
CA ARG A 132 -3.30 -18.59 -7.72
C ARG A 132 -3.29 -20.04 -7.26
N LEU A 133 -2.39 -20.38 -6.33
CA LEU A 133 -2.30 -21.73 -5.77
C LEU A 133 -3.60 -22.14 -5.04
N ARG A 134 -4.16 -21.24 -4.21
CA ARG A 134 -5.41 -21.50 -3.51
C ARG A 134 -6.59 -21.64 -4.46
N LEU A 135 -6.64 -20.84 -5.52
CA LEU A 135 -7.69 -20.89 -6.53
C LEU A 135 -7.60 -22.18 -7.35
N ALA A 136 -6.39 -22.64 -7.69
CA ALA A 136 -6.19 -23.95 -8.30
C ALA A 136 -6.71 -25.05 -7.38
N GLY A 137 -6.45 -24.97 -6.07
CA GLY A 137 -7.03 -25.89 -5.08
C GLY A 137 -8.56 -25.90 -5.07
N VAL A 138 -9.21 -24.74 -5.14
CA VAL A 138 -10.67 -24.65 -5.25
C VAL A 138 -11.17 -25.27 -6.56
N LEU A 139 -10.49 -25.03 -7.68
CA LEU A 139 -10.84 -25.62 -8.98
C LEU A 139 -10.68 -27.15 -8.98
N LEU A 140 -9.67 -27.68 -8.27
CA LEU A 140 -9.50 -29.12 -8.06
C LEU A 140 -10.65 -29.71 -7.25
N ASP A 141 -11.09 -29.03 -6.18
CA ASP A 141 -12.27 -29.43 -5.40
C ASP A 141 -13.54 -29.45 -6.28
N GLU A 142 -13.63 -28.56 -7.28
CA GLU A 142 -14.68 -28.52 -8.30
C GLU A 142 -14.49 -29.50 -9.47
N LYS A 143 -13.43 -30.32 -9.47
CA LYS A 143 -13.04 -31.23 -10.57
C LYS A 143 -12.71 -30.53 -11.90
N LYS A 144 -12.36 -29.25 -11.87
CA LYS A 144 -11.94 -28.46 -13.04
C LYS A 144 -10.41 -28.53 -13.20
N PHE A 145 -9.91 -29.73 -13.53
CA PHE A 145 -8.47 -30.01 -13.59
C PHE A 145 -7.73 -29.18 -14.63
N ASP A 146 -8.30 -29.02 -15.83
CA ASP A 146 -7.67 -28.24 -16.90
C ASP A 146 -7.53 -26.76 -16.55
N ASP A 147 -8.55 -26.19 -15.89
CA ASP A 147 -8.51 -24.80 -15.45
C ASP A 147 -7.50 -24.60 -14.31
N ALA A 148 -7.40 -25.57 -13.39
CA ALA A 148 -6.41 -25.55 -12.32
C ALA A 148 -4.97 -25.59 -12.86
N LEU A 149 -4.71 -26.45 -13.86
CA LEU A 149 -3.40 -26.55 -14.53
C LEU A 149 -3.04 -25.26 -15.24
N LYS A 150 -3.93 -24.73 -16.09
CA LYS A 150 -3.71 -23.46 -16.80
C LYS A 150 -3.41 -22.31 -15.84
N LEU A 151 -4.07 -22.31 -14.69
CA LEU A 151 -3.86 -21.30 -13.68
C LEU A 151 -2.46 -21.39 -13.09
N LEU A 152 -1.98 -22.60 -12.77
CA LEU A 152 -0.63 -22.83 -12.21
C LEU A 152 0.50 -22.62 -13.23
N ASP A 153 0.25 -22.87 -14.52
CA ASP A 153 1.24 -22.66 -15.60
C ASP A 153 1.49 -21.17 -15.93
N SER A 154 0.73 -20.25 -15.33
CA SER A 154 0.93 -18.81 -15.54
C SER A 154 2.12 -18.28 -14.73
N GLN A 155 2.80 -17.23 -15.24
CA GLN A 155 4.02 -16.67 -14.61
C GLN A 155 3.84 -16.41 -13.11
N HIS A 156 4.75 -17.00 -12.32
CA HIS A 156 4.91 -16.82 -10.88
C HIS A 156 6.23 -16.09 -10.58
N GLY A 157 6.35 -15.48 -9.40
CA GLY A 157 7.60 -14.83 -8.98
C GLY A 157 8.75 -15.83 -8.84
N GLU A 158 10.00 -15.36 -8.91
CA GLU A 158 11.20 -16.23 -8.82
C GLU A 158 11.29 -17.05 -7.51
N SER A 159 10.52 -16.66 -6.50
CA SER A 159 10.42 -17.31 -5.18
C SER A 159 9.47 -18.51 -5.12
N PHE A 160 8.77 -18.84 -6.21
CA PHE A 160 7.81 -19.94 -6.34
C PHE A 160 8.06 -20.76 -7.61
#